data_AF-A0AAN0YSH8-F1
#
_entry.id   AF-A0AAN0YSH8-F1
#
_cell.length_a   1.000
_cell.length_b   1.000
_cell.length_c   1.000
_cell.angle_alpha   90.00
_cell.angle_beta   90.00
_cell.angle_gamma   90.00
#
_symmetry.space_group_name_H-M   'P 1'
#
loop_
_entity.id
_entity.type
_entity.pdbx_description
1 polymer ?
#
loop_
_entity_poly.entity_id
_entity_poly.type
_entity_poly.pdbx_seq_one_letter_code
_entity_poly.pdbx_strand_id
1 'polypeptide(L)' 'MATFLRIVAQLSSKAAKWALDNKDKVLKWIRDGMAIDWIIDKINDIVG' A
#
# COMPACT_ATOMS: atom_id res chain seq x y z
N MET A 1 6.83 4.21 9.71
CA MET A 1 7.32 4.59 8.36
C MET A 1 7.91 3.40 7.60
N ALA A 2 8.71 2.54 8.22
CA ALA A 2 9.35 1.38 7.58
C ALA A 2 8.37 0.41 6.88
N THR A 3 7.23 0.10 7.50
CA THR A 3 6.23 -0.81 6.91
C THR A 3 5.61 -0.27 5.62
N PHE A 4 5.31 1.02 5.57
CA PHE A 4 4.77 1.66 4.36
C PHE A 4 5.77 1.59 3.20
N LEU A 5 7.04 1.91 3.45
CA LEU A 5 8.08 1.82 2.42
C LEU A 5 8.31 0.38 1.97
N ARG A 6 8.21 -0.60 2.87
CA ARG A 6 8.28 -2.03 2.53
C ARG A 6 7.15 -2.45 1.60
N ILE A 7 5.92 -2.00 1.86
CA ILE A 7 4.77 -2.24 0.97
C ILE A 7 5.02 -1.62 -0.41
N VAL A 8 5.39 -0.34 -0.45
CA VAL A 8 5.63 0.38 -1.72
C VAL A 8 6.74 -0.30 -2.54
N ALA A 9 7.79 -0.82 -1.91
CA ALA A 9 8.87 -1.53 -2.59
C ALA A 9 8.46 -2.87 -3.22
N GLN A 10 7.34 -3.47 -2.77
CA GLN A 10 6.79 -4.71 -3.32
C GLN A 10 5.76 -4.48 -4.43
N LEU A 11 5.34 -3.23 -4.64
CA LEU A 11 4.33 -2.86 -5.65
C LEU A 11 4.97 -2.55 -7.01
N SER A 12 4.21 -2.78 -8.08
CA SER A 12 4.58 -2.30 -9.43
C SER A 12 4.53 -0.76 -9.50
N SER A 13 5.24 -0.13 -10.43
CA SER A 13 5.36 1.34 -10.52
C SER A 13 4.02 2.10 -10.50
N LYS A 14 2.96 1.56 -11.14
CA LYS A 14 1.61 2.14 -11.13
C LYS A 14 0.97 2.08 -9.74
N ALA A 15 1.09 0.93 -9.08
CA ALA A 15 0.57 0.69 -7.73
C ALA A 15 1.34 1.45 -6.65
N ALA A 16 2.68 1.52 -6.78
CA ALA A 16 3.54 2.33 -5.93
C ALA A 16 3.17 3.81 -6.02
N LYS A 17 2.92 4.33 -7.24
CA LYS A 17 2.46 5.71 -7.43
C LYS A 17 1.14 5.96 -6.73
N TRP A 18 0.15 5.09 -6.91
CA TRP A 18 -1.13 5.20 -6.22
C TRP A 18 -0.99 5.17 -4.69
N ALA A 19 -0.13 4.29 -4.17
CA ALA A 19 0.15 4.17 -2.74
C ALA A 19 0.82 5.43 -2.16
N LEU A 20 1.70 6.08 -2.92
CA LEU A 20 2.32 7.36 -2.56
C LEU A 20 1.29 8.50 -2.57
N ASP A 21 0.45 8.56 -3.61
CA ASP A 21 -0.62 9.57 -3.74
C ASP A 21 -1.70 9.41 -2.65
N ASN A 22 -1.92 8.19 -2.16
CA ASN A 22 -2.92 7.85 -1.15
C ASN A 22 -2.29 7.41 0.18
N LYS A 23 -1.12 7.97 0.54
CA LYS A 23 -0.32 7.55 1.69
C LYS A 23 -1.11 7.48 3.00
N ASP A 24 -1.97 8.44 3.30
CA ASP A 24 -2.75 8.45 4.55
C ASP A 24 -3.70 7.25 4.67
N LYS A 25 -4.27 6.81 3.54
CA LYS A 25 -5.14 5.64 3.48
C LYS A 25 -4.37 4.35 3.74
N VAL A 26 -3.19 4.21 3.14
CA VAL A 26 -2.32 3.04 3.35
C VAL A 26 -1.79 3.03 4.79
N LEU A 27 -1.39 4.19 5.33
CA LEU A 27 -0.99 4.31 6.74
C LEU A 27 -2.13 3.99 7.70
N LYS A 28 -3.38 4.34 7.35
CA LYS A 28 -4.55 3.94 8.13
C LYS A 28 -4.69 2.41 8.15
N TRP A 29 -4.62 1.73 7.02
CA TRP A 29 -4.67 0.26 7.00
C TRP A 29 -3.56 -0.39 7.83
N ILE A 30 -2.35 0.18 7.79
CA ILE A 30 -1.23 -0.28 8.63
C ILE A 30 -1.55 -0.08 10.12
N ARG A 31 -2.10 1.09 10.50
CA ARG A 31 -2.50 1.40 11.89
C ARG A 31 -3.65 0.52 12.37
N ASP A 32 -4.58 0.18 11.48
CA ASP A 32 -5.72 -0.69 11.74
C ASP A 32 -5.30 -2.18 11.84
N GLY A 33 -4.02 -2.49 11.62
CA GLY A 33 -3.47 -3.84 11.79
C GLY A 33 -3.75 -4.78 10.61
N MET A 34 -4.07 -4.24 9.43
CA MET A 34 -4.31 -5.05 8.23
C MET A 34 -3.02 -5.76 7.80
N ALA A 35 -3.17 -6.98 7.27
CA ALA A 35 -2.06 -7.76 6.75
C ALA A 35 -1.40 -7.04 5.55
N ILE A 36 -0.07 -7.12 5.45
CA ILE A 36 0.70 -6.51 4.36
C ILE A 36 0.25 -7.06 3.00
N ASP A 37 0.06 -8.37 2.89
CA ASP A 37 -0.36 -9.03 1.65
C ASP A 37 -1.76 -8.53 1.22
N TRP A 38 -2.68 -8.39 2.18
CA TRP A 38 -4.00 -7.81 1.92
C TRP A 38 -3.91 -6.37 1.40
N ILE A 39 -3.02 -5.55 1.97
CA ILE A 39 -2.82 -4.17 1.52
C ILE A 39 -2.29 -4.15 0.08
N ILE A 40 -1.33 -5.03 -0.23
CA ILE A 40 -0.74 -5.14 -1.58
C ILE A 40 -1.81 -5.55 -2.59
N ASP A 41 -2.55 -6.62 -2.32
CA ASP A 41 -3.64 -7.10 -3.17
C ASP A 41 -4.69 -6.02 -3.37
N LYS A 42 -5.06 -5.32 -2.29
CA LYS A 42 -6.06 -4.24 -2.38
C LYS A 42 -5.60 -3.08 -3.25
N ILE A 43 -4.32 -2.72 -3.20
CA ILE A 43 -3.78 -1.66 -4.05
C ILE A 43 -3.77 -2.11 -5.51
N ASN A 44 -3.35 -3.35 -5.79
CA ASN A 44 -3.37 -3.90 -7.14
C ASN A 44 -4.80 -3.94 -7.72
N ASP A 45 -5.80 -4.35 -6.93
CA ASP A 45 -7.22 -4.34 -7.33
C ASP A 45 -7.74 -2.94 -7.65
N ILE A 46 -7.35 -1.92 -6.88
CA ILE A 46 -7.76 -0.53 -7.14
C ILE A 46 -7.12 0.00 -8.41
N VAL A 47 -5.87 -0.38 -8.63
CA VAL A 47 -5.04 0.19 -9.68
C VAL A 47 -5.27 -0.48 -11.03
N GLY A 48 -5.71 -1.75 -11.07
CA GLY A 48 -6.24 -2.44 -12.26
C GLY A 48 -5.52 -2.11 -13.56
#